data_AF-A0A9E0Q0E0-F1
#
_entry.id   AF-A0A9E0Q0E0-F1
#
_cell.length_a   1.000
_cell.length_b   1.000
_cell.length_c   1.000
_cell.angle_alpha   90.00
_cell.angle_beta   90.00
_cell.angle_gamma   90.00
#
_symmetry.space_group_name_H-M   'P 1'
#
loop_
_entity.id
_entity.type
_entity.pdbx_description
1 polymer ?
#
loop_
_entity_poly.entity_id
_entity_poly.type
_entity_poly.pdbx_seq_one_letter_code
_entity_poly.pdbx_strand_id
1 'polypeptide(L)'
;MTDSPPGGLPEEEAALLLLLKQDEHRVLSTAALAADPARLAAGWERRFLADGPRAAEAVALYEALGYEVEAVALAGSHLPADCTDCQLATLLAFKTIYTRKPKENDR
;
A
#
# COMPACT_ATOMS: atom_id res chain seq x y z
N MET A 1 6.07 -52.78 -5.76
CA MET A 1 6.94 -51.68 -6.23
C MET A 1 6.04 -50.69 -6.94
N THR A 2 5.43 -49.78 -6.18
CA THR A 2 4.62 -48.67 -6.70
C THR A 2 5.55 -47.49 -6.91
N ASP A 3 5.81 -47.20 -8.16
CA ASP A 3 6.61 -46.06 -8.61
C ASP A 3 5.84 -44.77 -8.28
N SER A 4 6.43 -43.90 -7.47
CA SER A 4 5.90 -42.56 -7.18
C SER A 4 6.39 -41.60 -8.26
N PRO A 5 5.55 -40.67 -8.79
CA PRO A 5 6.03 -39.69 -9.74
C PRO A 5 6.91 -38.63 -9.06
N PRO A 6 7.85 -38.01 -9.79
CA PRO A 6 8.91 -37.20 -9.23
C PRO A 6 8.41 -35.83 -8.78
N GLY A 7 9.09 -35.29 -7.76
CA GLY A 7 8.73 -34.07 -7.05
C GLY A 7 8.51 -32.85 -7.93
N GLY A 8 7.25 -32.53 -8.17
CA GLY A 8 6.80 -31.16 -8.39
C GLY A 8 6.44 -30.55 -7.03
N LEU A 9 6.75 -29.27 -6.83
CA LEU A 9 6.23 -28.55 -5.66
C LEU A 9 4.69 -28.62 -5.70
N PRO A 10 4.01 -28.78 -4.56
CA PRO A 10 2.56 -28.66 -4.48
C PRO A 10 2.09 -27.42 -5.24
N GLU A 11 0.95 -27.50 -5.94
CA GLU A 11 0.43 -26.39 -6.76
C GLU A 11 0.35 -25.07 -5.99
N GLU A 12 0.13 -25.16 -4.68
CA GLU A 12 0.09 -24.07 -3.70
C GLU A 12 1.44 -23.35 -3.55
N GLU A 13 2.55 -24.10 -3.47
CA GLU A 13 3.91 -23.53 -3.40
C GLU A 13 4.32 -22.91 -4.73
N ALA A 14 3.94 -23.52 -5.85
CA ALA A 14 4.19 -22.97 -7.17
C ALA A 14 3.43 -21.65 -7.39
N ALA A 15 2.18 -21.58 -6.94
CA ALA A 15 1.38 -20.36 -6.98
C ALA A 15 1.97 -19.26 -6.08
N LEU A 16 2.41 -19.61 -4.87
CA LEU A 16 3.05 -18.66 -3.95
C LEU A 16 4.37 -18.12 -4.54
N LEU A 17 5.21 -18.98 -5.11
CA LEU A 17 6.44 -18.58 -5.80
C LEU A 17 6.17 -17.69 -7.02
N LEU A 18 5.12 -17.97 -7.78
CA LEU A 18 4.73 -17.13 -8.91
C LEU A 18 4.28 -15.74 -8.44
N LEU A 19 3.48 -15.67 -7.38
CA LEU A 19 3.04 -14.41 -6.78
C LEU A 19 4.21 -13.59 -6.24
N LEU A 20 5.18 -14.23 -5.58
CA LEU A 20 6.40 -13.57 -5.11
C LEU A 20 7.25 -13.01 -6.26
N LYS A 21 7.42 -13.78 -7.35
CA LYS A 21 8.12 -13.32 -8.56
C LYS A 21 7.41 -12.16 -9.24
N GLN A 22 6.08 -12.14 -9.23
CA GLN A 22 5.32 -11.00 -9.79
C GLN A 22 5.49 -9.72 -8.97
N ASP A 23 5.69 -9.83 -7.66
CA ASP A 23 5.98 -8.69 -6.78
C ASP A 23 7.36 -8.07 -7.09
N GLU A 24 8.34 -8.84 -7.58
CA GLU A 24 9.66 -8.32 -8.02
C GLU A 24 9.53 -7.34 -9.20
N HIS A 25 8.50 -7.48 -10.03
CA HIS A 25 8.27 -6.62 -11.19
C HIS A 25 7.30 -5.45 -10.92
N ARG A 26 6.76 -5.33 -9.71
CA ARG A 26 5.90 -4.20 -9.34
C ARG A 26 6.74 -2.98 -8.95
N VAL A 27 6.33 -1.82 -9.44
CA VAL A 27 6.88 -0.52 -9.02
C VAL A 27 6.72 -0.29 -7.51
N LEU A 28 5.67 -0.86 -6.91
CA LEU A 28 5.40 -0.80 -5.48
C LEU A 28 5.31 -2.21 -4.89
N SER A 29 6.11 -2.47 -3.88
CA SER A 29 6.01 -3.71 -3.10
C SER A 29 4.65 -3.79 -2.38
N THR A 30 4.22 -4.99 -2.03
CA THR A 30 3.07 -5.20 -1.15
C THR A 30 3.24 -4.48 0.20
N ALA A 31 4.47 -4.43 0.72
CA ALA A 31 4.80 -3.63 1.90
C ALA A 31 4.56 -2.13 1.70
N ALA A 32 4.81 -1.58 0.50
CA ALA A 32 4.50 -0.18 0.17
C ALA A 32 3.02 0.16 0.22
N LEU A 33 2.18 -0.84 -0.06
CA LEU A 33 0.73 -0.71 -0.05
C LEU A 33 0.11 -1.03 1.30
N ALA A 34 0.88 -1.54 2.26
CA ALA A 34 0.40 -1.83 3.60
C ALA A 34 0.03 -0.55 4.36
N ALA A 35 -0.94 -0.66 5.26
CA ALA A 35 -1.29 0.43 6.17
C ALA A 35 -0.25 0.56 7.29
N ASP A 36 0.04 1.80 7.69
CA ASP A 36 0.92 2.11 8.81
C ASP A 36 0.29 1.64 10.13
N PRO A 37 0.91 0.69 10.86
CA PRO A 37 0.38 0.17 12.11
C PRO A 37 0.11 1.24 13.18
N ALA A 38 0.94 2.29 13.25
CA ALA A 38 0.75 3.36 14.24
C ALA A 38 -0.51 4.17 13.95
N ARG A 39 -0.82 4.37 12.66
CA ARG A 39 -2.04 5.07 12.23
C ARG A 39 -3.28 4.23 12.51
N LEU A 40 -3.23 2.94 12.20
CA LEU A 40 -4.31 2.00 12.53
C LEU A 40 -4.59 2.00 14.04
N ALA A 41 -3.56 1.94 14.87
CA ALA A 41 -3.69 1.99 16.33
C ALA A 41 -4.29 3.32 16.83
N ALA A 42 -4.07 4.42 16.11
CA ALA A 42 -4.66 5.73 16.39
C ALA A 42 -6.07 5.93 15.78
N GLY A 43 -6.69 4.86 15.27
CA GLY A 43 -8.06 4.87 14.76
C GLY A 43 -8.20 5.38 13.32
N TRP A 44 -7.09 5.51 12.58
CA TRP A 44 -7.12 5.83 11.16
C TRP A 44 -7.40 4.60 10.31
N GLU A 45 -8.17 4.79 9.24
CA GLU A 45 -8.42 3.78 8.22
C GLU A 45 -7.69 4.17 6.93
N ARG A 46 -6.88 3.26 6.40
CA ARG A 46 -6.23 3.44 5.08
C ARG A 46 -7.27 3.29 3.97
N ARG A 47 -7.35 4.29 3.09
CA ARG A 47 -8.24 4.27 1.92
C ARG A 47 -7.52 3.75 0.68
N PHE A 48 -6.66 4.57 0.08
CA PHE A 48 -6.00 4.26 -1.18
C PHE A 48 -4.73 5.10 -1.37
N LEU A 49 -3.93 4.71 -2.37
CA LEU A 49 -2.83 5.51 -2.88
C LEU A 49 -3.35 6.39 -4.02
N ALA A 50 -2.95 7.66 -4.06
CA ALA A 50 -3.30 8.60 -5.10
C ALA A 50 -2.10 9.45 -5.51
N ASP A 51 -2.07 9.91 -6.75
CA ASP A 51 -1.14 10.96 -7.15
C ASP A 51 -1.48 12.31 -6.46
N GLY A 52 -0.58 13.28 -6.53
CA GLY A 52 -0.71 14.58 -5.85
C GLY A 52 -2.07 15.28 -6.09
N PRO A 53 -2.47 15.56 -7.34
CA PRO A 53 -3.77 16.16 -7.63
C PRO A 53 -4.96 15.35 -7.10
N ARG A 54 -4.96 14.02 -7.31
CA ARG A 54 -6.05 13.15 -6.81
C ARG A 54 -6.08 13.05 -5.29
N ALA A 55 -4.93 13.14 -4.64
CA ALA A 55 -4.85 13.18 -3.18
C ALA A 55 -5.50 14.46 -2.63
N ALA A 56 -5.26 15.61 -3.27
CA ALA A 56 -5.90 16.87 -2.88
C ALA A 56 -7.42 16.83 -3.06
N GLU A 57 -7.90 16.28 -4.18
CA GLU A 57 -9.34 16.07 -4.41
C GLU A 57 -9.96 15.15 -3.35
N ALA A 58 -9.28 14.04 -3.00
CA ALA A 58 -9.74 13.10 -1.99
C ALA A 58 -9.82 13.75 -0.60
N VAL A 59 -8.83 14.56 -0.23
CA VAL A 59 -8.84 15.32 1.03
C VAL A 59 -10.07 16.21 1.09
N ALA A 60 -10.27 17.08 0.10
CA ALA A 60 -11.39 18.00 0.07
C ALA A 60 -12.75 17.26 0.12
N LEU A 61 -12.88 16.14 -0.61
CA LEU A 61 -14.08 15.33 -0.60
C LEU A 61 -14.38 14.74 0.79
N TYR A 62 -13.40 14.10 1.43
CA TYR A 62 -13.62 13.45 2.72
C TYR A 62 -13.83 14.44 3.85
N GLU A 63 -13.14 15.59 3.82
CA GLU A 63 -13.39 16.70 4.76
C GLU A 63 -14.82 17.22 4.62
N ALA A 64 -15.32 17.42 3.40
CA ALA A 64 -16.70 17.85 3.16
C ALA A 64 -17.75 16.81 3.64
N LEU A 65 -17.38 15.53 3.71
CA LEU A 65 -18.20 14.46 4.28
C LEU A 65 -18.07 14.36 5.82
N GLY A 66 -17.28 15.24 6.45
CA GLY A 66 -17.09 15.31 7.89
C GLY A 66 -16.12 14.28 8.45
N TYR A 67 -15.14 13.81 7.66
CA TYR A 67 -14.03 12.99 8.16
C TYR A 67 -12.82 13.88 8.49
N GLU A 68 -12.00 13.42 9.43
CA GLU A 68 -10.60 13.85 9.49
C GLU A 68 -9.82 13.08 8.41
N VAL A 69 -8.90 13.75 7.73
CA VAL A 69 -8.17 13.18 6.59
C VAL A 69 -6.67 13.47 6.69
N GLU A 70 -5.84 12.48 6.36
CA GLU A 70 -4.39 12.67 6.23
C GLU A 70 -3.89 12.09 4.90
N ALA A 71 -3.15 12.90 4.13
CA ALA A 71 -2.43 12.49 2.93
C ALA A 71 -0.94 12.34 3.24
N VAL A 72 -0.48 11.09 3.32
CA VAL A 72 0.85 10.74 3.84
C VAL A 72 1.78 10.35 2.69
N ALA A 73 2.99 10.88 2.67
CA ALA A 73 4.01 10.45 1.71
C ALA A 73 4.36 8.97 1.89
N LEU A 74 4.70 8.30 0.79
CA LEU A 74 5.30 6.97 0.87
C LEU A 74 6.65 7.02 1.59
N ALA A 75 7.01 5.93 2.27
CA ALA A 75 8.34 5.76 2.84
C ALA A 75 9.28 5.11 1.82
N GLY A 76 10.50 5.64 1.68
CA GLY A 76 11.51 5.14 0.73
C GLY A 76 11.90 3.68 0.95
N SER A 77 11.81 3.19 2.19
CA SER A 77 12.05 1.79 2.55
C SER A 77 11.09 0.80 1.88
N HIS A 78 9.99 1.27 1.28
CA HIS A 78 9.00 0.41 0.66
C HIS A 78 9.18 0.27 -0.86
N LEU A 79 10.11 1.02 -1.46
CA LEU A 79 10.35 1.01 -2.88
C LEU A 79 11.54 0.08 -3.22
N PRO A 80 11.46 -0.69 -4.31
CA PRO A 80 12.56 -1.53 -4.76
C PRO A 80 13.78 -0.68 -5.16
N ALA A 81 14.98 -1.22 -4.96
CA ALA A 81 16.26 -0.49 -5.02
C ALA A 81 16.74 -0.15 -6.46
N ASP A 82 15.90 -0.43 -7.46
CA ASP A 82 16.35 -0.71 -8.82
C ASP A 82 16.73 0.56 -9.60
N CYS A 83 16.12 1.70 -9.25
CA CYS A 83 16.42 3.01 -9.84
C CYS A 83 16.09 4.15 -8.88
N THR A 84 17.11 4.93 -8.49
CA THR A 84 16.97 6.07 -7.56
C THR A 84 16.02 7.14 -8.09
N ASP A 85 16.05 7.44 -9.39
CA ASP A 85 15.18 8.46 -9.98
C ASP A 85 13.72 8.01 -10.01
N CYS A 86 13.47 6.72 -10.29
CA CYS A 86 12.12 6.14 -10.21
C CYS A 86 11.59 6.19 -8.77
N GLN A 87 12.43 5.86 -7.78
CA GLN A 87 12.04 5.97 -6.37
C GLN A 87 11.68 7.40 -6.02
N LEU A 88 12.52 8.37 -6.38
CA LEU A 88 12.27 9.78 -6.11
C LEU A 88 10.97 10.25 -6.77
N ALA A 89 10.75 9.90 -8.04
CA ALA A 89 9.52 10.21 -8.76
C ALA A 89 8.29 9.64 -8.03
N THR A 90 8.35 8.39 -7.57
CA THR A 90 7.25 7.74 -6.83
C THR A 90 7.00 8.40 -5.47
N LEU A 91 8.04 8.70 -4.69
CA LEU A 91 7.92 9.35 -3.37
C LEU A 91 7.35 10.77 -3.45
N LEU A 92 7.67 11.49 -4.54
CA LEU A 92 7.16 12.83 -4.79
C LEU A 92 5.73 12.81 -5.35
N ALA A 93 5.42 11.87 -6.24
CA ALA A 93 4.16 11.85 -6.96
C ALA A 93 2.99 11.30 -6.13
N PHE A 94 3.21 10.33 -5.25
CA PHE A 94 2.12 9.57 -4.62
C PHE A 94 1.99 9.82 -3.12
N LYS A 95 0.74 9.82 -2.65
CA LYS A 95 0.35 9.91 -1.25
C LYS A 95 -0.64 8.78 -0.90
N THR A 96 -0.54 8.24 0.31
CA THR A 96 -1.56 7.34 0.87
C THR A 96 -2.57 8.16 1.65
N ILE A 97 -3.85 7.98 1.33
CA ILE A 97 -4.98 8.64 1.99
C ILE A 97 -5.43 7.80 3.19
N TYR A 98 -5.50 8.45 4.34
CA TYR A 98 -6.09 7.94 5.57
C TYR A 98 -7.28 8.80 5.97
N THR A 99 -8.31 8.18 6.52
CA THR A 99 -9.45 8.91 7.09
C THR A 99 -9.80 8.35 8.46
N ARG A 100 -10.38 9.17 9.33
CA ARG A 100 -11.09 8.68 10.52
C ARG A 100 -12.33 9.50 10.77
N LYS A 101 -13.29 8.92 11.50
CA LYS A 101 -14.42 9.69 12.00
C LYS A 101 -13.90 10.70 13.03
N PRO A 102 -14.46 11.93 13.06
CA PRO A 102 -14.17 12.88 14.13
C PRO A 102 -14.46 12.23 15.48
N LYS A 103 -13.67 12.57 16.48
CA LYS A 103 -13.98 12.16 17.85
C LYS A 103 -15.31 12.78 18.25
N GLU A 104 -16.08 12.07 19.06
CA GLU A 104 -17.41 12.51 19.52
C GLU A 104 -17.37 13.86 20.25
N ASN A 105 -16.21 14.24 20.81
CA ASN A 105 -15.97 15.56 21.43
C ASN A 105 -15.75 16.72 20.43
N ASP A 106 -15.61 16.46 19.13
CA ASP A 106 -15.35 17.47 18.09
C ASP A 106 -16.59 17.73 17.20
N ARG A 107 -17.78 17.26 17.61
CA ARG A 107 -19.08 17.48 16.93
C ARG A 107 -19.97 18.51 17.61
#